data_AF-A0A0J8TWV5-F1
#
_entry.id   AF-A0A0J8TWV5-F1
#
_cell.length_a   1.000
_cell.length_b   1.000
_cell.length_c   1.000
_cell.angle_alpha   90.00
_cell.angle_beta   90.00
_cell.angle_gamma   90.00
#
_symmetry.space_group_name_H-M   'P 1'
#
loop_
_entity.id
_entity.type
_entity.pdbx_description
1 polymer ?
#
loop_
_entity_poly.entity_id
_entity_poly.type
_entity_poly.pdbx_seq_one_letter_code
_entity_poly.pdbx_strand_id
1 'polypeptide(L)'
;MSWKWEAEIGSEQGGPAFVVNIGDFGPFDTEAQAEAAVRMIIGGTVGSYREHELAGPYPEANDVPDDAIVTGATLQRFNDDGIDWDSTRDIP
;
A
#
# COMPACT_ATOMS: atom_id res chain seq x y z
N MET A 1 -19.93 -10.70 6.47
CA MET A 1 -18.52 -11.15 6.38
C MET A 1 -17.69 -10.49 7.48
N SER A 2 -16.48 -10.97 7.77
CA SER A 2 -15.55 -10.27 8.69
C SER A 2 -14.83 -9.15 7.95
N TRP A 3 -14.72 -7.98 8.56
CA TRP A 3 -13.85 -6.91 8.09
C TRP A 3 -12.38 -7.36 8.01
N LYS A 4 -11.68 -6.92 6.97
CA LYS A 4 -10.25 -7.14 6.73
C LYS A 4 -9.55 -5.80 6.52
N TRP A 5 -8.23 -5.81 6.66
CA TRP A 5 -7.38 -4.65 6.44
C TRP A 5 -6.48 -4.88 5.24
N GLU A 6 -6.20 -3.84 4.49
CA GLU A 6 -5.15 -3.79 3.48
C GLU A 6 -4.44 -2.44 3.54
N ALA A 7 -3.36 -2.32 2.78
CA ALA A 7 -2.60 -1.11 2.63
C ALA A 7 -2.41 -0.79 1.15
N GLU A 8 -2.87 0.38 0.71
CA GLU A 8 -2.51 0.94 -0.59
C GLU A 8 -1.11 1.54 -0.48
N ILE A 9 -0.15 1.04 -1.25
CA ILE A 9 1.26 1.37 -1.11
C ILE A 9 1.62 2.54 -2.04
N GLY A 10 2.35 3.51 -1.51
CA GLY A 10 2.76 4.72 -2.23
C GLY A 10 4.27 4.82 -2.44
N SER A 11 4.66 5.36 -3.60
CA SER A 11 6.03 5.79 -3.89
C SER A 11 6.03 7.25 -4.34
N GLU A 12 6.83 8.09 -3.70
CA GLU A 12 7.06 9.46 -4.14
C GLU A 12 8.13 9.52 -5.24
N GLN A 13 7.81 10.20 -6.35
CA GLN A 13 8.77 10.51 -7.41
C GLN A 13 8.67 11.95 -7.89
N GLY A 14 9.85 12.55 -8.09
CA GLY A 14 10.06 13.71 -8.97
C GLY A 14 9.34 15.02 -8.58
N GLY A 15 10.10 16.01 -8.11
CA GLY A 15 9.56 17.37 -7.91
C GLY A 15 8.55 17.43 -6.75
N PRO A 16 7.61 18.38 -6.71
CA PRO A 16 6.69 18.53 -5.59
C PRO A 16 5.95 17.20 -5.35
N ALA A 17 6.03 16.67 -4.12
CA ALA A 17 5.65 15.30 -3.73
C ALA A 17 4.39 14.76 -4.45
N PHE A 18 4.61 14.05 -5.56
CA PHE A 18 3.59 13.24 -6.21
C PHE A 18 3.74 11.82 -5.68
N VAL A 19 2.76 11.37 -4.89
CA VAL A 19 2.65 9.98 -4.48
C VAL A 19 1.95 9.21 -5.60
N VAL A 20 2.61 8.18 -6.13
CA VAL A 20 2.01 7.22 -7.05
C VAL A 20 1.63 5.98 -6.25
N ASN A 21 0.37 5.55 -6.35
CA ASN A 21 -0.07 4.27 -5.79
C ASN A 21 0.50 3.13 -6.64
N ILE A 22 1.25 2.23 -6.00
CA ILE A 22 1.98 1.15 -6.66
C ILE A 22 1.33 -0.23 -6.48
N GLY A 23 0.28 -0.32 -5.67
CA GLY A 23 -0.49 -1.56 -5.46
C GLY A 23 -1.00 -1.71 -4.03
N ASP A 24 -1.72 -2.80 -3.78
CA ASP A 24 -2.22 -3.14 -2.45
C ASP A 24 -1.35 -4.19 -1.76
N PHE A 25 -1.39 -4.22 -0.43
CA PHE A 25 -0.73 -5.23 0.40
C PHE A 25 -1.71 -5.75 1.47
N GLY A 26 -1.91 -7.07 1.52
CA GLY A 26 -2.92 -7.72 2.36
C GLY A 26 -3.64 -8.86 1.62
N PRO A 27 -4.79 -9.35 2.14
CA PRO A 27 -5.50 -8.87 3.33
C PRO A 27 -4.90 -9.31 4.67
N PHE A 28 -5.15 -8.51 5.71
CA PHE A 28 -4.80 -8.77 7.10
C PHE A 28 -6.05 -8.85 7.99
N ASP A 29 -5.96 -9.60 9.09
CA ASP A 29 -7.08 -9.76 10.04
C ASP A 29 -7.22 -8.58 11.00
N THR A 30 -6.16 -7.80 11.20
CA THR A 30 -6.11 -6.70 12.17
C THR A 30 -5.33 -5.51 11.61
N GLU A 31 -5.65 -4.31 12.10
CA GLU A 31 -4.92 -3.08 11.76
C GLU A 31 -3.44 -3.20 12.13
N ALA A 32 -3.13 -3.75 13.30
CA ALA A 32 -1.76 -3.87 13.78
C ALA A 32 -0.89 -4.77 12.88
N GLN A 33 -1.46 -5.81 12.28
CA GLN A 33 -0.76 -6.64 11.30
C GLN A 33 -0.50 -5.87 10.01
N ALA A 34 -1.49 -5.13 9.51
CA ALA A 34 -1.35 -4.32 8.32
C ALA A 34 -0.28 -3.23 8.52
N GLU A 35 -0.34 -2.49 9.63
CA GLU A 35 0.65 -1.48 9.98
C GLU A 35 2.06 -2.08 10.10
N ALA A 36 2.22 -3.19 10.82
CA ALA A 36 3.51 -3.84 10.97
C ALA A 36 4.09 -4.27 9.62
N ALA A 37 3.27 -4.84 8.74
CA ALA A 37 3.70 -5.30 7.42
C ALA A 37 4.14 -4.12 6.53
N VAL A 38 3.36 -3.03 6.50
CA VAL A 38 3.68 -1.81 5.76
C VAL A 38 4.99 -1.18 6.26
N ARG A 39 5.18 -1.09 7.57
CA ARG A 39 6.39 -0.50 8.15
C ARG A 39 7.67 -1.25 7.80
N MET A 40 7.59 -2.51 7.40
CA MET A 40 8.76 -3.27 6.93
C MET A 40 9.15 -2.94 5.49
N ILE A 41 8.21 -2.48 4.66
CA ILE A 41 8.45 -2.23 3.23
C ILE A 41 8.72 -0.75 2.93
N ILE A 42 8.24 0.17 3.78
CA ILE A 42 8.59 1.60 3.68
C ILE A 42 10.10 1.79 3.81
N GLY A 43 10.67 2.57 2.89
CA GLY A 43 12.12 2.74 2.72
C GLY A 43 12.80 1.65 1.89
N GLY A 44 12.09 0.56 1.57
CA GLY A 44 12.49 -0.43 0.58
C GLY A 44 12.23 0.04 -0.85
N THR A 45 12.63 -0.77 -1.83
CA THR A 45 12.41 -0.46 -3.25
C THR A 45 11.07 -1.00 -3.75
N VAL A 46 10.52 -0.34 -4.77
CA VAL A 46 9.32 -0.78 -5.48
C VAL A 46 9.51 -2.18 -6.09
N GLY A 47 10.70 -2.48 -6.59
CA GLY A 47 11.05 -3.81 -7.10
C GLY A 47 10.96 -4.89 -6.03
N SER A 48 11.53 -4.64 -4.83
CA SER A 48 11.41 -5.56 -3.70
C SER A 48 9.97 -5.71 -3.24
N TYR A 49 9.19 -4.63 -3.24
CA TYR A 49 7.75 -4.71 -2.96
C TYR A 49 7.01 -5.60 -3.97
N ARG A 50 7.29 -5.48 -5.27
CA ARG A 50 6.67 -6.31 -6.34
C ARG A 50 7.01 -7.80 -6.24
N GLU A 51 8.13 -8.15 -5.61
CA GLU A 51 8.46 -9.55 -5.30
C GLU A 51 7.52 -10.13 -4.24
N HIS A 52 6.89 -9.29 -3.42
CA HIS A 52 5.78 -9.70 -2.57
C HIS A 52 4.51 -9.75 -3.42
N GLU A 53 3.80 -10.87 -3.38
CA GLU A 53 2.64 -11.17 -4.21
C GLU A 53 1.57 -10.07 -4.09
N LEU A 54 1.50 -9.17 -5.10
CA LEU A 54 0.57 -8.05 -5.12
C LEU A 54 -0.83 -8.52 -5.54
N ALA A 55 -1.87 -7.97 -4.90
CA ALA A 55 -3.25 -8.20 -5.33
C ALA A 55 -3.52 -7.70 -6.76
N GLY A 56 -2.70 -6.76 -7.25
CA GLY A 56 -2.61 -6.32 -8.64
C GLY A 56 -2.02 -4.91 -8.71
N PRO A 57 -0.99 -4.66 -9.51
CA PRO A 57 -0.45 -3.31 -9.64
C PRO A 57 -1.49 -2.40 -10.32
N TYR A 58 -1.69 -1.20 -9.78
CA TYR A 58 -2.47 -0.15 -10.46
C TYR A 58 -1.82 0.20 -11.80
N PRO A 59 -2.58 0.63 -12.83
CA PRO A 59 -2.02 0.99 -14.13
C PRO A 59 -0.87 2.01 -14.05
N GLU A 60 -0.98 3.00 -13.18
CA GLU A 60 0.03 4.01 -12.86
C GLU A 60 1.30 3.43 -12.24
N ALA A 61 1.21 2.25 -11.62
CA ALA A 61 2.36 1.56 -11.06
C ALA A 61 3.33 1.10 -12.16
N ASN A 62 2.89 0.85 -13.39
CA ASN A 62 3.76 0.32 -14.46
C ASN A 62 4.89 1.29 -14.85
N ASP A 63 4.68 2.59 -14.68
CA ASP A 63 5.67 3.61 -15.01
C ASP A 63 6.64 3.89 -13.86
N VAL A 64 6.41 3.30 -12.68
CA VAL A 64 7.29 3.42 -11.51
C VAL A 64 8.46 2.45 -11.65
N PRO A 65 9.72 2.92 -11.74
CA PRO A 65 10.89 2.05 -11.82
C PRO A 65 11.09 1.23 -10.56
N ASP A 66 11.68 0.04 -10.70
CA ASP A 66 11.93 -0.89 -9.59
C ASP A 66 12.86 -0.32 -8.51
N ASP A 67 13.73 0.64 -8.85
CA ASP A 67 14.66 1.27 -7.92
C ASP A 67 14.06 2.48 -7.17
N ALA A 68 12.82 2.85 -7.48
CA ALA A 68 12.08 3.85 -6.71
C ALA A 68 11.84 3.37 -5.27
N ILE A 69 11.71 4.32 -4.35
CA ILE A 69 11.53 4.03 -2.93
C ILE A 69 10.05 4.03 -2.57
N VAL A 70 9.62 3.04 -1.79
CA VAL A 70 8.32 3.05 -1.13
C VAL A 70 8.38 4.07 0.00
N THR A 71 7.50 5.07 -0.04
CA THR A 71 7.55 6.23 0.87
C THR A 71 6.33 6.36 1.77
N GLY A 72 5.34 5.48 1.62
CA GLY A 72 4.18 5.49 2.50
C GLY A 72 3.16 4.43 2.11
N ALA A 73 2.07 4.40 2.88
CA ALA A 73 0.89 3.64 2.53
C ALA A 73 -0.36 4.23 3.17
N THR A 74 -1.53 3.92 2.61
CA THR A 74 -2.83 4.21 3.21
C THR A 74 -3.44 2.90 3.68
N LEU A 75 -3.64 2.75 4.99
CA LEU A 75 -4.38 1.62 5.55
C LEU A 75 -5.88 1.84 5.33
N GLN A 76 -6.56 0.79 4.87
CA GLN A 76 -8.01 0.78 4.74
C GLN A 76 -8.61 -0.52 5.21
N ARG A 77 -9.85 -0.43 5.71
CA ARG A 77 -10.63 -1.59 6.15
C ARG A 77 -11.75 -1.85 5.15
N PHE A 78 -11.88 -3.10 4.73
CA PHE A 78 -12.84 -3.49 3.70
C PHE A 78 -13.55 -4.81 4.02
N ASN A 79 -14.68 -5.03 3.38
CA ASN A 79 -15.40 -6.30 3.32
C ASN A 79 -16.28 -6.32 2.04
N ASP A 80 -17.10 -7.37 1.87
CA ASP A 80 -18.03 -7.49 0.74
C ASP A 80 -19.07 -6.36 0.64
N ASP A 81 -19.31 -5.61 1.72
CA ASP A 81 -20.23 -4.48 1.77
C ASP A 81 -19.54 -3.14 1.37
N GLY A 82 -18.21 -3.11 1.26
CA GLY A 82 -17.43 -1.97 0.79
C GLY A 82 -16.23 -1.60 1.67
N ILE A 83 -15.78 -0.35 1.53
CA ILE A 83 -14.66 0.25 2.28
C ILE A 83 -15.23 1.09 3.43
N ASP A 84 -14.64 0.94 4.62
CA ASP A 84 -14.90 1.76 5.80
C ASP A 84 -14.00 3.02 5.74
N TRP A 85 -14.48 4.05 5.02
CA TRP A 85 -13.76 5.30 4.79
C TRP A 85 -13.41 6.07 6.07
N ASP A 86 -14.15 5.84 7.17
CA ASP A 86 -13.87 6.46 8.47
C ASP A 86 -12.67 5.80 9.18
N SER A 87 -12.31 4.57 8.79
CA SER A 87 -11.18 3.82 9.33
C SER A 87 -9.87 4.02 8.53
N THR A 88 -9.92 4.78 7.42
CA THR A 88 -8.77 4.99 6.55
C THR A 88 -7.71 5.89 7.21
N ARG A 89 -6.43 5.52 7.10
CA ARG A 89 -5.33 6.29 7.70
C ARG A 89 -4.01 6.12 6.94
N ASP A 90 -3.31 7.23 6.76
CA ASP A 90 -1.97 7.24 6.15
C ASP A 90 -0.86 6.85 7.14
N ILE A 91 0.13 6.13 6.62
CA ILE A 91 1.40 5.79 7.26
C ILE A 91 2.51 6.41 6.39
N PRO A 92 3.30 7.35 6.93
CA PRO A 92 4.51 7.84 6.28
C PRO A 92 5.67 6.83 6.37
#